data_AF-A0A3G6RL63-F1
#
_entry.id   AF-A0A3G6RL63-F1
#
_cell.length_a   1.000
_cell.length_b   1.000
_cell.length_c   1.000
_cell.angle_alpha   90.00
_cell.angle_beta   90.00
_cell.angle_gamma   90.00
#
_symmetry.space_group_name_H-M   'P 1'
#
loop_
_entity.id
_entity.type
_entity.pdbx_description
1 polymer ?
#
loop_
_entity_poly.entity_id
_entity_poly.type
_entity_poly.pdbx_seq_one_letter_code
_entity_poly.pdbx_strand_id
1 'polypeptide(L)'
;MRTWNINKGIGCTVEFKGLKAQYLFGFAGGLLLVLILVMVLYMADVNMYVCLSVGFISASLIIWKTFSLNNKYGEHGLMKLGAKRKHPQYIITRKPVQSYLNHQAARGKKNQNFN
;
A
#
# COMPACT_ATOMS: atom_id res chain seq x y z
N MET A 1 -15.45 -33.43 21.71
CA MET A 1 -14.63 -32.29 21.23
C MET A 1 -15.50 -31.47 20.29
N ARG A 2 -15.61 -30.14 20.47
CA ARG A 2 -16.43 -29.28 19.61
C ARG A 2 -15.67 -28.95 18.32
N THR A 3 -16.25 -29.29 17.18
CA THR A 3 -15.74 -28.98 15.84
C THR A 3 -16.28 -27.62 15.41
N TRP A 4 -15.40 -26.64 15.26
CA TRP A 4 -15.75 -25.33 14.74
C TRP A 4 -15.30 -25.23 13.28
N ASN A 5 -16.18 -24.75 12.41
CA ASN A 5 -15.83 -24.49 11.02
C ASN A 5 -15.10 -23.15 10.94
N ILE A 6 -13.77 -23.17 11.07
CA ILE A 6 -12.94 -21.99 10.96
C ILE A 6 -12.90 -21.57 9.48
N ASN A 7 -13.57 -20.48 9.14
CA ASN A 7 -13.53 -19.89 7.81
C ASN A 7 -12.19 -19.17 7.60
N LYS A 8 -11.26 -19.83 6.92
CA LYS A 8 -9.87 -19.36 6.71
C LYS A 8 -9.72 -18.10 5.84
N GLY A 9 -10.82 -17.52 5.34
CA GLY A 9 -10.80 -16.29 4.53
C GLY A 9 -11.03 -14.99 5.32
N ILE A 10 -11.43 -15.06 6.59
CA ILE A 10 -11.74 -13.88 7.43
C ILE A 10 -10.42 -13.24 7.88
N GLY A 11 -9.90 -12.31 7.06
CA GLY A 11 -8.65 -11.59 7.35
C GLY A 11 -7.57 -11.71 6.26
N CYS A 12 -7.82 -12.48 5.19
CA CYS A 12 -7.01 -12.33 3.99
C CYS A 12 -7.18 -10.93 3.45
N THR A 13 -6.07 -10.25 3.18
CA THR A 13 -6.12 -9.00 2.44
C THR A 13 -6.74 -9.25 1.07
N VAL A 14 -7.45 -8.27 0.54
CA VAL A 14 -8.21 -8.45 -0.71
C VAL A 14 -7.24 -8.60 -1.88
N GLU A 15 -6.92 -9.86 -2.17
CA GLU A 15 -6.14 -10.27 -3.33
C GLU A 15 -7.10 -10.62 -4.46
N PHE A 16 -7.15 -9.78 -5.50
CA PHE A 16 -7.95 -10.07 -6.68
C PHE A 16 -7.09 -10.88 -7.65
N LYS A 17 -7.22 -12.22 -7.65
CA LYS A 17 -6.50 -13.11 -8.57
C LYS A 17 -4.98 -12.84 -8.63
N GLY A 18 -4.36 -12.57 -7.47
CA GLY A 18 -2.93 -12.26 -7.36
C GLY A 18 -2.55 -10.78 -7.53
N LEU A 19 -3.50 -9.90 -7.87
CA LEU A 19 -3.32 -8.44 -7.76
C LEU A 19 -3.63 -7.99 -6.34
N LYS A 20 -2.65 -7.36 -5.68
CA LYS A 20 -2.85 -6.79 -4.35
C LYS A 20 -3.66 -5.49 -4.44
N ALA A 21 -4.48 -5.22 -3.42
CA ALA A 21 -5.36 -4.05 -3.33
C ALA A 21 -4.70 -2.70 -3.70
N GLN A 22 -3.43 -2.51 -3.31
CA GLN A 22 -2.69 -1.27 -3.57
C GLN A 22 -2.41 -1.04 -5.06
N TYR A 23 -1.98 -2.07 -5.79
CA TYR A 23 -1.74 -1.95 -7.25
C TYR A 23 -3.06 -1.94 -8.02
N LEU A 24 -4.11 -2.60 -7.51
CA LEU A 24 -5.45 -2.57 -8.10
C LEU A 24 -6.04 -1.16 -8.15
N PHE A 25 -5.87 -0.37 -7.07
CA PHE A 25 -6.30 1.02 -7.07
C PHE A 25 -5.55 1.86 -8.12
N GLY A 26 -4.23 1.67 -8.23
CA GLY A 26 -3.42 2.33 -9.26
C GLY A 26 -3.82 1.91 -10.68
N PHE A 27 -4.15 0.64 -10.88
CA PHE A 27 -4.64 0.10 -12.15
C PHE A 27 -5.97 0.73 -12.58
N ALA A 28 -6.95 0.71 -11.68
CA ALA A 28 -8.27 1.27 -11.93
C ALA A 28 -8.20 2.78 -12.20
N GLY A 29 -7.45 3.51 -11.37
CA GLY A 29 -7.23 4.95 -11.58
C GLY A 29 -6.50 5.25 -12.88
N GLY A 30 -5.51 4.43 -13.27
CA GLY A 30 -4.80 4.56 -14.52
C GLY A 30 -5.70 4.35 -15.75
N LEU A 31 -6.53 3.29 -15.74
CA LEU A 31 -7.49 3.06 -16.82
C LEU A 31 -8.55 4.16 -16.91
N LEU A 32 -9.01 4.68 -15.77
CA LEU A 32 -9.93 5.81 -15.71
C LEU A 32 -9.28 7.08 -16.31
N LEU A 33 -8.00 7.32 -16.03
CA LEU A 33 -7.26 8.44 -16.63
C LEU A 33 -7.14 8.29 -18.14
N VAL A 34 -6.83 7.09 -18.65
CA VAL A 34 -6.78 6.82 -20.10
C VAL A 34 -8.13 7.08 -20.75
N LEU A 35 -9.22 6.65 -20.12
CA LEU A 35 -10.58 6.90 -20.60
C LEU A 35 -10.84 8.41 -20.74
N ILE A 36 -10.55 9.18 -19.69
CA ILE A 36 -10.74 10.63 -19.70
C ILE A 36 -9.84 11.29 -20.75
N LEU A 37 -8.58 10.86 -20.87
CA LEU A 37 -7.64 11.40 -21.85
C LEU A 37 -8.12 11.17 -23.29
N VAL A 38 -8.60 9.97 -23.61
CA VAL A 38 -9.18 9.65 -24.92
C VAL A 38 -10.43 10.49 -25.18
N MET A 39 -11.30 10.67 -24.17
CA MET A 39 -12.46 11.55 -24.32
C MET A 39 -12.08 13.01 -24.61
N VAL A 40 -11.08 13.55 -23.91
CA VAL A 40 -10.60 14.91 -24.14
C VAL A 40 -9.99 15.05 -25.54
N LEU A 41 -9.18 14.08 -25.98
CA LEU A 41 -8.60 14.07 -27.33
C LEU A 41 -9.68 14.00 -28.41
N TYR A 42 -10.75 13.24 -28.19
CA TYR A 42 -11.89 13.17 -29.09
C TYR A 42 -12.62 14.52 -29.16
N MET A 43 -12.86 15.18 -28.03
CA MET A 43 -13.48 16.52 -28.00
C MET A 43 -12.61 17.60 -28.64
N ALA A 44 -11.29 17.41 -28.69
CA ALA A 44 -10.35 18.29 -29.37
C ALA A 44 -10.25 18.02 -30.89
N ASP A 45 -11.13 17.18 -31.43
CA ASP A 45 -11.22 16.83 -32.87
C ASP A 45 -9.93 16.21 -33.43
N VAL A 46 -9.18 15.50 -32.57
CA VAL A 46 -7.97 14.77 -32.96
C VAL A 46 -8.36 13.56 -33.81
N ASN A 47 -7.55 13.27 -34.84
CA ASN A 47 -7.74 12.11 -35.70
C ASN A 47 -7.99 10.81 -34.90
N MET A 48 -9.07 10.12 -35.23
CA MET A 48 -9.52 8.89 -34.57
C MET A 48 -8.42 7.81 -34.48
N TYR A 49 -7.57 7.68 -35.50
CA TYR A 49 -6.46 6.71 -35.47
C TYR A 49 -5.41 7.07 -34.40
N VAL A 50 -5.15 8.37 -34.20
CA VAL A 50 -4.24 8.85 -33.15
C VAL A 50 -4.88 8.63 -31.78
N CYS A 51 -6.16 8.98 -31.62
CA CYS A 51 -6.89 8.77 -30.37
C CYS A 51 -6.90 7.28 -29.96
N LEU A 52 -7.16 6.38 -30.92
CA LEU A 52 -7.18 4.93 -30.69
C LEU A 52 -5.79 4.39 -30.33
N SER A 53 -4.75 4.80 -31.06
CA SER A 53 -3.38 4.34 -30.78
C SER A 53 -2.88 4.81 -29.42
N VAL A 54 -3.15 6.07 -29.05
CA VAL A 54 -2.80 6.60 -27.73
C VAL A 54 -3.53 5.84 -26.62
N GLY A 55 -4.84 5.59 -26.79
CA GLY A 55 -5.62 4.81 -25.84
C GLY A 55 -5.09 3.39 -25.66
N PHE A 56 -4.82 2.67 -26.75
CA PHE A 56 -4.28 1.31 -26.70
C PHE A 56 -2.89 1.26 -26.06
N ILE A 57 -1.97 2.11 -26.52
CA ILE A 57 -0.59 2.13 -26.02
C ILE A 57 -0.57 2.47 -24.53
N SER A 58 -1.31 3.52 -24.11
CA SER A 58 -1.37 3.91 -22.70
C SER A 58 -2.00 2.85 -21.82
N ALA A 59 -3.11 2.23 -22.23
CA ALA A 59 -3.73 1.13 -21.49
C ALA A 59 -2.79 -0.07 -21.36
N SER A 60 -2.16 -0.51 -22.46
CA SER A 60 -1.18 -1.61 -22.44
C SER A 60 0.01 -1.32 -21.52
N LEU A 61 0.54 -0.10 -21.56
CA LEU A 61 1.62 0.33 -20.67
C LEU A 61 1.19 0.31 -19.20
N ILE A 62 -0.01 0.78 -18.86
CA ILE A 62 -0.53 0.78 -17.49
C ILE A 62 -0.73 -0.65 -16.98
N ILE A 63 -1.32 -1.52 -17.79
CA ILE A 63 -1.46 -2.95 -17.46
C ILE A 63 -0.07 -3.53 -17.18
N TRP A 64 0.87 -3.39 -18.12
CA TRP A 64 2.20 -3.96 -17.97
C TRP A 64 2.94 -3.43 -16.74
N LYS A 65 2.92 -2.12 -16.50
CA LYS A 65 3.54 -1.50 -15.33
C LYS A 65 2.90 -1.98 -14.04
N THR A 66 1.58 -2.06 -13.97
CA THR A 66 0.86 -2.53 -12.78
C THR A 66 1.24 -3.97 -12.44
N PHE A 67 1.18 -4.87 -13.42
CA PHE A 67 1.53 -6.28 -13.21
C PHE A 67 3.01 -6.48 -12.87
N SER A 68 3.91 -5.73 -13.53
CA SER A 68 5.34 -5.75 -13.22
C SER A 68 5.63 -5.29 -11.79
N LEU A 69 4.98 -4.20 -11.35
CA LEU A 69 5.10 -3.70 -9.97
C LEU A 69 4.52 -4.67 -8.95
N ASN A 70 3.35 -5.24 -9.25
CA ASN A 70 2.68 -6.24 -8.41
C ASN A 70 3.58 -7.45 -8.17
N ASN A 71 4.25 -7.97 -9.22
CA ASN A 71 5.16 -9.10 -9.11
C ASN A 71 6.48 -8.74 -8.40
N LYS A 72 7.02 -7.54 -8.65
CA LYS A 72 8.33 -7.13 -8.12
C LYS A 72 8.30 -6.80 -6.62
N TYR A 73 7.25 -6.13 -6.15
CA TYR A 73 7.22 -5.54 -4.81
C TYR A 73 6.26 -6.26 -3.85
N GLY A 74 5.30 -7.05 -4.36
CA GLY A 74 4.32 -7.77 -3.54
C GLY A 74 3.48 -6.82 -2.68
N GLU A 75 2.79 -7.37 -1.68
CA GLU A 75 1.78 -6.64 -0.90
C GLU A 75 2.31 -5.45 -0.11
N HIS A 76 3.44 -5.65 0.58
CA HIS A 76 3.98 -4.64 1.48
C HIS A 76 5.14 -3.84 0.87
N GLY A 77 5.53 -4.09 -0.39
CA GLY A 77 6.71 -3.46 -0.98
C GLY A 77 6.57 -1.94 -1.14
N LEU A 78 5.42 -1.46 -1.62
CA LEU A 78 5.16 -0.02 -1.71
C LEU A 78 5.03 0.63 -0.33
N MET A 79 4.40 -0.04 0.65
CA MET A 79 4.36 0.46 2.04
C MET A 79 5.75 0.51 2.68
N LYS A 80 6.62 -0.49 2.44
CA LYS A 80 8.02 -0.49 2.90
C LYS A 80 8.81 0.66 2.27
N LEU A 81 8.60 0.92 0.97
CA LEU A 81 9.25 2.04 0.28
C LEU A 81 8.82 3.40 0.85
N GLY A 82 7.52 3.55 1.15
CA GLY A 82 6.98 4.73 1.83
C GLY A 82 7.51 4.89 3.26
N ALA A 83 7.61 3.80 4.01
CA ALA A 83 8.15 3.80 5.37
C ALA A 83 9.62 4.22 5.39
N LYS A 84 10.44 3.74 4.43
CA LYS A 84 11.85 4.14 4.32
C LYS A 84 12.01 5.66 4.12
N ARG A 85 11.10 6.29 3.37
CA ARG A 85 11.10 7.75 3.14
C ARG A 85 10.71 8.55 4.38
N LYS A 86 9.94 7.98 5.30
CA LYS A 86 9.52 8.62 6.56
C LYS A 86 10.47 8.33 7.72
N HIS A 87 11.56 7.60 7.49
CA HIS A 87 12.50 7.27 8.55
C HIS A 87 13.24 8.55 9.01
N PRO A 88 13.17 8.93 10.30
CA PRO A 88 13.91 10.09 10.80
C PRO A 88 15.42 9.81 10.69
N GLN A 89 16.19 10.83 10.29
CA GLN A 89 17.64 10.73 10.20
C GLN A 89 18.32 10.71 11.59
N TYR A 90 17.66 11.24 12.61
CA TYR A 90 18.18 11.33 13.97
C TYR A 90 17.03 11.21 14.96
N ILE A 91 17.21 10.34 15.95
CA ILE A 91 16.32 10.23 17.12
C ILE A 91 17.01 11.01 18.24
N ILE A 92 16.55 12.23 18.50
CA ILE A 92 17.08 13.05 19.61
C ILE A 92 16.22 12.78 20.85
N THR A 93 16.78 12.06 21.80
CA THR A 93 16.15 11.83 23.10
C THR A 93 16.75 12.79 24.12
N ARG A 94 15.94 13.73 24.63
CA ARG A 94 16.38 14.69 25.67
C ARG A 94 16.44 14.08 27.08
N LYS A 95 15.98 12.83 27.24
CA LYS A 95 15.96 12.12 28.52
C LYS A 95 17.13 11.15 28.60
N PRO A 96 17.83 11.06 29.75
CA PRO A 96 18.88 10.08 29.94
C PRO A 96 18.30 8.67 29.85
N VAL A 97 19.01 7.74 29.21
CA VAL A 97 18.58 6.32 29.02
C VAL A 97 18.19 5.67 30.35
N GLN A 98 18.86 6.05 31.44
CA GLN A 98 18.57 5.62 32.81
C GLN A 98 17.15 5.95 33.28
N SER A 99 16.51 7.01 32.77
CA SER A 99 15.12 7.35 33.09
C SER A 99 14.13 6.30 32.61
N TYR A 100 14.41 5.64 31.48
CA TYR A 100 13.55 4.59 30.93
C TYR A 100 13.75 3.26 31.69
N LEU A 101 14.98 2.98 32.12
CA LEU A 101 15.31 1.80 32.92
C LEU A 101 14.72 1.89 34.33
N ASN A 102 14.81 3.04 34.98
CA ASN A 102 14.27 3.25 36.33
C ASN A 102 12.74 3.26 36.37
N HIS A 103 12.06 3.54 35.25
CA HIS A 103 10.59 3.55 35.21
C HIS A 103 9.99 2.15 35.37
N GLN A 104 10.69 1.11 34.92
CA GLN A 104 10.27 -0.28 35.12
C GLN A 104 10.55 -0.76 36.55
N ALA A 105 11.69 -0.39 37.13
CA ALA A 105 12.03 -0.70 38.52
C ALA A 105 11.05 -0.06 39.53
N ALA A 106 10.58 1.16 39.25
CA ALA A 106 9.58 1.85 40.07
C ALA A 106 8.17 1.24 39.96
N ARG A 107 7.79 0.70 38.78
CA ARG A 107 6.51 -0.01 38.59
C ARG A 107 6.46 -1.33 39.34
N GLY A 108 7.58 -2.07 39.39
CA GLY A 108 7.69 -3.33 40.15
C GLY A 108 7.48 -3.13 41.66
N LYS A 109 8.04 -2.06 42.24
CA LYS A 109 7.83 -1.71 43.65
C LYS A 109 6.39 -1.30 43.97
N LYS A 110 5.70 -0.61 43.06
CA LYS A 110 4.30 -0.16 43.32
C LYS A 110 3.31 -1.32 43.40
N ASN A 111 3.55 -2.41 42.67
CA ASN A 111 2.72 -3.62 42.70
C ASN A 111 2.92 -4.49 43.96
N GLN A 112 4.03 -4.34 44.67
CA GLN A 112 4.27 -5.06 45.94
C GLN A 112 3.69 -4.32 47.17
N ASN A 113 3.35 -3.04 47.04
CA ASN A 113 2.76 -2.24 48.13
C ASN A 113 1.23 -2.19 48.07
N PHE A 114 0.62 -2.97 47.18
CA PHE A 114 -0.84 -3.09 46.99
C PHE A 114 -1.35 -4.51 47.35
N ASN A 115 -0.57 -5.25 48.14
CA ASN A 115 -0.92 -6.54 48.74
C ASN A 115 -0.59 -6.47 50.23
#